data_AF-A0A7R9MLK5-F1
#
_entry.id   AF-A0A7R9MLK5-F1
#
_cell.length_a   1.000
_cell.length_b   1.000
_cell.length_c   1.000
_cell.angle_alpha   90.00
_cell.angle_beta   90.00
_cell.angle_gamma   90.00
#
_symmetry.space_group_name_H-M   'P 1'
#
loop_
_entity.id
_entity.type
_entity.pdbx_description
1 polymer ?
#
loop_
_entity_poly.entity_id
_entity_poly.type
_entity_poly.pdbx_seq_one_letter_code
_entity_poly.pdbx_strand_id
1 'polypeptide(L)'
;MNNYLIILLLFCVIYQSSIPLCWAQTYRCDVEEKVTNKALKEIFLFAADKQKFPTNGAEMKGYCDANIQNEKVIKTYGDKCLKPNTKRIVNLLIYSIVKNGASTCKSKRRSLDFQRAGKCGNAGQPGNRKCWDEWVIASGGIAVIDDHKMKIPLSC
;
A
#
# COMPACT_ATOMS: atom_id res chain seq x y z
N MET A 1 -45.04 1.02 -44.54
CA MET A 1 -44.16 2.10 -44.06
C MET A 1 -43.61 1.89 -42.64
N ASN A 2 -44.19 1.05 -41.77
CA ASN A 2 -43.71 0.87 -40.39
C ASN A 2 -42.38 0.10 -40.22
N ASN A 3 -42.02 -0.82 -41.12
CA ASN A 3 -40.85 -1.67 -40.90
C ASN A 3 -39.51 -0.92 -41.06
N TYR A 4 -39.47 0.09 -41.93
CA TYR A 4 -38.26 0.90 -42.14
C TYR A 4 -37.92 1.76 -40.92
N LEU A 5 -38.93 2.22 -40.18
CA LEU A 5 -38.76 3.04 -38.98
C LEU A 5 -38.14 2.23 -37.83
N ILE A 6 -38.56 0.96 -37.69
CA ILE A 6 -38.04 0.04 -36.68
C ILE A 6 -36.58 -0.31 -36.96
N ILE A 7 -36.23 -0.56 -38.23
CA ILE A 7 -34.86 -0.86 -38.64
C ILE A 7 -33.93 0.34 -38.39
N LEU A 8 -34.40 1.57 -38.67
CA LEU A 8 -33.65 2.81 -38.41
C LEU A 8 -33.42 3.04 -36.91
N LEU A 9 -34.42 2.77 -36.07
CA LEU A 9 -34.28 2.89 -34.61
C LEU A 9 -33.29 1.86 -34.05
N LEU A 10 -33.33 0.61 -34.53
CA LEU A 10 -32.36 -0.41 -34.13
C LEU A 10 -30.93 -0.04 -34.54
N PHE A 11 -30.75 0.50 -35.76
CA PHE A 11 -29.45 1.01 -36.20
C PHE A 11 -28.95 2.16 -35.32
N CYS A 12 -29.80 3.12 -34.95
CA CYS A 12 -29.42 4.22 -34.06
C CYS A 12 -29.01 3.74 -32.66
N VAL A 13 -29.70 2.76 -32.08
CA VAL A 13 -29.37 2.20 -30.76
C VAL A 13 -28.04 1.43 -30.82
N ILE A 14 -27.80 0.67 -31.89
CA ILE A 14 -26.55 -0.05 -32.10
C ILE A 14 -25.40 0.93 -32.38
N TYR A 15 -25.63 2.02 -33.11
CA TYR A 15 -24.63 3.05 -33.40
C TYR A 15 -24.29 3.91 -32.16
N GLN A 16 -25.28 4.25 -31.32
CA GLN A 16 -25.05 4.95 -30.06
C GLN A 16 -24.36 4.08 -29.00
N SER A 17 -24.54 2.76 -29.05
CA SER A 17 -23.86 1.83 -28.13
C SER A 17 -22.43 1.47 -28.56
N SER A 18 -21.97 1.94 -29.73
CA SER A 18 -20.70 1.51 -30.32
C SER A 18 -19.61 2.58 -30.44
N ILE A 19 -19.69 3.73 -29.76
CA ILE A 19 -18.54 4.66 -29.62
C ILE A 19 -18.60 5.43 -28.27
N PRO A 20 -17.56 5.46 -27.40
CA PRO A 20 -16.23 4.84 -27.52
C PRO A 20 -15.88 3.88 -26.36
N LEU A 21 -15.57 2.63 -26.73
CA LEU A 21 -14.31 2.04 -26.27
C LEU A 21 -13.19 3.06 -26.61
N CYS A 22 -12.32 3.37 -25.64
CA CYS A 22 -11.16 4.29 -25.73
C CYS A 22 -11.27 5.66 -25.03
N TRP A 23 -11.97 5.77 -23.90
CA TRP A 23 -11.29 6.40 -22.74
C TRP A 23 -10.39 5.37 -22.09
N ALA A 24 -9.47 4.80 -22.86
CA ALA A 24 -8.25 4.27 -22.30
C ALA A 24 -7.51 5.52 -21.83
N GLN A 25 -7.89 6.04 -20.66
CA GLN A 25 -7.11 7.01 -19.94
C GLN A 25 -5.79 6.30 -19.69
N THR A 26 -4.83 6.53 -20.58
CA THR A 26 -3.46 6.09 -20.39
C THR A 26 -3.01 6.85 -19.16
N TYR A 27 -3.11 6.22 -18.00
CA TYR A 27 -2.56 6.73 -16.75
C TYR A 27 -1.05 6.82 -16.98
N ARG A 28 -0.59 7.95 -17.51
CA ARG A 28 0.83 8.27 -17.56
C ARG A 28 1.23 8.57 -16.13
N CYS A 29 1.83 7.57 -15.50
CA CYS A 29 2.40 7.73 -14.17
C CYS A 29 3.65 8.61 -14.29
N ASP A 30 3.56 9.84 -13.80
CA ASP A 30 4.66 10.80 -13.67
C ASP A 30 5.38 10.67 -12.31
N VAL A 31 5.00 9.68 -11.50
CA VAL A 31 5.56 9.42 -10.18
C VAL A 31 6.74 8.46 -10.30
N GLU A 32 7.88 8.82 -9.74
CA GLU A 32 9.08 7.98 -9.74
C GLU A 32 8.84 6.69 -8.93
N GLU A 33 8.84 5.55 -9.61
CA GLU A 33 8.57 4.23 -9.02
C GLU A 33 9.48 3.92 -7.83
N LYS A 34 10.77 4.31 -7.92
CA LYS A 34 11.75 4.13 -6.86
C LYS A 34 11.36 4.86 -5.57
N VAL A 35 10.79 6.05 -5.68
CA VAL A 35 10.35 6.86 -4.53
C VAL A 35 9.12 6.23 -3.89
N THR A 36 8.16 5.78 -4.69
CA THR A 36 6.96 5.09 -4.19
C THR A 36 7.31 3.76 -3.51
N ASN A 37 8.17 2.94 -4.13
CA ASN A 37 8.60 1.67 -3.57
C ASN A 37 9.33 1.86 -2.24
N LYS A 38 10.16 2.91 -2.13
CA LYS A 38 10.78 3.28 -0.86
C LYS A 38 9.74 3.66 0.20
N ALA A 39 8.79 4.52 -0.13
CA ALA A 39 7.74 4.94 0.81
C ALA A 39 6.86 3.77 1.29
N LEU A 40 6.53 2.83 0.40
CA LEU A 40 5.83 1.59 0.75
C LEU A 40 6.67 0.74 1.70
N LYS A 41 7.94 0.50 1.40
CA LYS A 41 8.82 -0.29 2.29
C LYS A 41 8.93 0.31 3.69
N GLU A 42 9.03 1.62 3.77
CA GLU A 42 9.17 2.35 5.04
C GLU A 42 7.87 2.37 5.85
N ILE A 43 6.70 2.59 5.22
CA ILE A 43 5.42 2.66 5.95
C ILE A 43 5.00 1.29 6.50
N PHE A 44 5.31 0.22 5.78
CA PHE A 44 4.95 -1.13 6.17
C PHE A 44 5.92 -1.73 7.20
N LEU A 45 7.05 -1.08 7.51
CA LEU A 45 8.13 -1.56 8.38
C LEU A 45 8.78 -2.90 7.96
N PHE A 46 8.12 -3.73 7.15
CA PHE A 46 8.53 -5.08 6.78
C PHE A 46 9.74 -5.16 5.84
N ALA A 47 10.14 -4.06 5.20
CA ALA A 47 11.16 -4.10 4.14
C ALA A 47 12.07 -2.86 4.11
N ALA A 48 12.15 -2.08 5.20
CA ALA A 48 13.05 -0.95 5.28
C ALA A 48 14.49 -1.43 5.55
N ASP A 49 15.45 -1.03 4.70
CA ASP A 49 16.87 -1.43 4.80
C ASP A 49 17.51 -1.08 6.17
N LYS A 50 16.87 -0.21 6.94
CA LYS A 50 17.22 0.13 8.33
C LYS A 50 15.96 0.07 9.21
N GLN A 51 15.54 -1.13 9.61
CA GLN A 51 14.43 -1.37 10.55
C GLN A 51 14.73 -0.89 11.98
N LYS A 52 15.07 0.38 12.19
CA LYS A 52 15.25 0.91 13.55
C LYS A 52 13.93 1.45 14.07
N PHE A 53 13.38 0.80 15.10
CA PHE A 53 12.26 1.34 15.85
C PHE A 53 12.69 2.55 16.67
N PRO A 54 11.85 3.57 16.86
CA PRO A 54 12.18 4.71 17.70
C PRO A 54 12.29 4.27 19.17
N THR A 55 13.30 4.77 19.87
CA THR A 55 13.60 4.43 21.27
C THR A 55 13.54 5.62 22.21
N ASN A 56 13.41 6.82 21.65
CA ASN A 56 13.30 8.08 22.37
C ASN A 56 12.35 9.04 21.63
N GLY A 57 12.02 10.17 22.27
CA GLY A 57 11.06 11.14 21.73
C GLY A 57 11.48 11.79 20.41
N ALA A 58 12.78 12.05 20.20
CA ALA A 58 13.27 12.65 18.97
C ALA A 58 13.15 11.68 17.78
N GLU A 59 13.54 10.42 18.00
CA GLU A 59 13.35 9.33 17.02
C GLU A 59 11.87 9.09 16.74
N MET A 60 11.02 9.16 17.76
CA MET A 60 9.57 8.99 17.60
C MET A 60 8.95 10.11 16.76
N LYS A 61 9.40 11.35 16.96
CA LYS A 61 8.98 12.48 16.11
C LYS A 61 9.37 12.24 14.66
N GLY A 62 10.63 11.84 14.41
CA GLY A 62 11.10 11.52 13.07
C GLY A 62 10.30 10.38 12.42
N TYR A 63 9.98 9.33 13.17
CA TYR A 63 9.13 8.22 12.72
C TYR A 63 7.73 8.70 12.31
N CYS A 64 7.11 9.57 13.11
CA CYS A 64 5.79 10.14 12.82
C CYS A 64 5.79 11.03 11.58
N ASP A 65 6.78 11.91 11.46
CA ASP A 65 6.93 12.81 10.30
C ASP A 65 7.16 12.01 9.02
N ALA A 66 8.01 10.97 9.07
CA ALA A 66 8.27 10.07 7.94
C ALA A 66 7.00 9.34 7.48
N ASN A 67 6.20 8.81 8.40
CA ASN A 67 4.94 8.13 8.05
C ASN A 67 3.94 9.06 7.37
N ILE A 68 3.86 10.32 7.79
CA ILE A 68 2.99 11.33 7.14
C ILE A 68 3.47 11.59 5.70
N GLN A 69 4.78 11.74 5.49
CA GLN A 69 5.31 11.96 4.14
C GLN A 69 5.12 10.73 3.25
N ASN A 70 5.38 9.53 3.77
CA ASN A 70 5.21 8.28 3.04
C ASN A 70 3.75 8.04 2.68
N GLU A 71 2.80 8.31 3.58
CA GLU A 71 1.37 8.28 3.27
C GLU A 71 1.03 9.22 2.09
N LYS A 72 1.55 10.45 2.10
CA LYS A 72 1.31 11.42 1.03
C LYS A 72 1.86 10.93 -0.31
N VAL A 73 3.08 10.38 -0.33
CA VAL A 73 3.68 9.80 -1.55
C VAL A 73 2.81 8.67 -2.10
N ILE A 74 2.35 7.75 -1.24
CA ILE A 74 1.59 6.60 -1.71
C ILE A 74 0.18 6.99 -2.16
N LYS A 75 -0.47 7.94 -1.48
CA LYS A 75 -1.75 8.50 -1.94
C LYS A 75 -1.61 9.18 -3.30
N THR A 76 -0.55 9.98 -3.48
CA THR A 76 -0.26 10.63 -4.78
C THR A 76 -0.07 9.61 -5.89
N TYR A 77 0.67 8.53 -5.61
CA TYR A 77 0.80 7.41 -6.53
C TYR A 77 -0.55 6.74 -6.83
N GLY A 78 -1.36 6.49 -5.81
CA GLY A 78 -2.71 5.94 -5.97
C GLY A 78 -3.63 6.81 -6.82
N ASP A 79 -3.52 8.13 -6.70
CA ASP A 79 -4.34 9.09 -7.45
C ASP A 79 -3.92 9.21 -8.91
N LYS A 80 -2.61 9.22 -9.17
CA LYS A 80 -2.06 9.49 -10.51
C LYS A 80 -1.80 8.24 -11.35
N CYS A 81 -1.52 7.11 -10.71
CA CYS A 81 -0.98 5.94 -11.39
C CYS A 81 -1.88 4.70 -11.30
N LEU A 82 -2.82 4.65 -10.35
CA LEU A 82 -3.66 3.49 -10.14
C LEU A 82 -5.08 3.68 -10.69
N LYS A 83 -5.61 2.61 -11.27
CA LYS A 83 -7.03 2.53 -11.62
C LYS A 83 -7.89 2.63 -10.35
N PRO A 84 -9.16 3.10 -10.45
CA PRO A 84 -10.01 3.34 -9.28
C PRO A 84 -10.12 2.16 -8.30
N ASN A 85 -10.22 0.93 -8.80
CA ASN A 85 -10.30 -0.26 -7.95
C ASN A 85 -8.98 -0.54 -7.21
N THR A 86 -7.84 -0.47 -7.91
CA THR A 86 -6.51 -0.65 -7.30
C THR A 86 -6.21 0.44 -6.28
N LYS A 87 -6.56 1.70 -6.58
CA LYS A 87 -6.49 2.83 -5.64
C LYS A 87 -7.27 2.54 -4.36
N ARG A 88 -8.50 2.01 -4.45
CA ARG A 88 -9.31 1.66 -3.27
C ARG A 88 -8.62 0.62 -2.39
N ILE A 89 -8.07 -0.44 -2.99
CA ILE A 89 -7.34 -1.49 -2.27
C ILE A 89 -6.11 -0.90 -1.56
N VAL A 90 -5.30 -0.13 -2.28
CA VAL A 90 -4.10 0.51 -1.70
C VAL A 90 -4.47 1.46 -0.55
N ASN A 91 -5.52 2.27 -0.72
CA ASN A 91 -6.00 3.16 0.33
C ASN A 91 -6.49 2.39 1.57
N LEU A 92 -7.15 1.25 1.40
CA LEU A 92 -7.58 0.39 2.52
C LEU A 92 -6.39 -0.18 3.29
N LEU A 93 -5.38 -0.70 2.57
CA LEU A 93 -4.17 -1.26 3.17
C LEU A 93 -3.43 -0.22 4.02
N ILE A 94 -3.28 1.00 3.48
CA ILE A 94 -2.57 2.09 4.15
C ILE A 94 -3.39 2.68 5.30
N TYR A 95 -4.72 2.73 5.18
CA TYR A 95 -5.59 3.33 6.18
C TYR A 95 -5.38 2.74 7.58
N SER A 96 -5.30 1.41 7.69
CA SER A 96 -5.08 0.74 8.98
C SER A 96 -3.76 1.16 9.62
N ILE A 97 -2.69 1.19 8.82
CA ILE A 97 -1.33 1.54 9.26
C ILE A 97 -1.28 3.00 9.69
N VAL A 98 -1.78 3.90 8.85
CA VAL A 98 -1.82 5.34 9.13
C VAL A 98 -2.66 5.63 10.36
N LYS A 99 -3.83 5.00 10.50
CA LYS A 99 -4.71 5.22 11.66
C LYS A 99 -4.04 4.76 12.95
N ASN A 100 -3.44 3.57 12.93
CA ASN A 100 -2.71 3.05 14.09
C ASN A 100 -1.50 3.94 14.41
N GLY A 101 -0.67 4.25 13.40
CA GLY A 101 0.49 5.13 13.53
C GLY A 101 0.13 6.51 14.06
N ALA A 102 -0.90 7.16 13.51
CA ALA A 102 -1.40 8.45 13.98
C ALA A 102 -1.87 8.39 15.44
N SER A 103 -2.52 7.30 15.86
CA SER A 103 -2.92 7.12 17.25
C SER A 103 -1.72 7.01 18.19
N THR A 104 -0.65 6.34 17.75
CA THR A 104 0.61 6.20 18.48
C THR A 104 1.37 7.54 18.53
N CYS A 105 1.35 8.30 17.44
CA CYS A 105 2.01 9.61 17.33
C CYS A 105 1.33 10.71 18.16
N LYS A 106 0.00 10.67 18.30
CA LYS A 106 -0.76 11.67 19.07
C LYS A 106 -0.79 11.38 20.57
N SER A 107 -0.79 10.11 20.96
CA SER A 107 -0.91 9.72 22.38
C SER A 107 0.45 9.61 23.03
N LYS A 108 0.70 10.44 24.07
CA LYS A 108 1.93 10.35 24.88
C LYS A 108 2.14 8.95 25.46
N ARG A 109 1.08 8.32 25.97
CA ARG A 109 1.15 6.95 26.53
C ARG A 109 1.53 5.94 25.46
N ARG A 110 0.80 5.90 24.34
CA ARG A 110 1.09 4.93 23.25
C ARG A 110 2.45 5.15 22.63
N SER A 111 2.89 6.41 22.52
CA SER A 111 4.23 6.77 22.08
C SER A 111 5.32 6.22 23.00
N LEU A 112 5.15 6.32 24.32
CA LEU A 112 6.08 5.73 25.29
C LEU A 112 6.06 4.20 25.26
N ASP A 113 4.89 3.60 25.14
CA ASP A 113 4.73 2.14 25.00
C ASP A 113 5.42 1.64 23.72
N PHE A 114 5.25 2.37 22.61
CA PHE A 114 5.90 2.06 21.33
C PHE A 114 7.41 2.23 21.41
N GLN A 115 7.92 3.27 22.07
CA GLN A 115 9.36 3.45 22.31
C GLN A 115 9.94 2.32 23.15
N ARG A 116 9.21 1.86 24.18
CA ARG A 116 9.63 0.73 25.01
C ARG A 116 9.67 -0.57 24.21
N ALA A 117 8.64 -0.84 23.41
CA ALA A 117 8.61 -1.98 22.50
C ALA A 117 9.73 -1.88 21.43
N GLY A 118 10.03 -0.67 20.97
CA GLY A 118 11.09 -0.40 20.00
C GLY A 118 12.48 -0.75 20.51
N LYS A 119 12.75 -0.60 21.82
CA LYS A 119 14.00 -1.08 22.43
C LYS A 119 14.15 -2.60 22.28
N CYS A 120 13.07 -3.36 22.51
CA CYS A 120 13.07 -4.81 22.30
C CYS A 120 13.17 -5.18 20.82
N GLY A 121 12.46 -4.47 19.94
CA GLY A 121 12.52 -4.67 18.49
C GLY A 121 13.92 -4.44 17.93
N ASN A 122 14.63 -3.42 18.43
CA ASN A 122 16.01 -3.14 18.05
C ASN A 122 17.02 -4.12 18.67
N ALA A 123 16.81 -4.54 19.93
CA ALA A 123 17.68 -5.50 20.60
C ALA A 123 17.56 -6.92 20.01
N GLY A 124 16.38 -7.28 19.51
CA GLY A 124 16.12 -8.55 18.84
C GLY A 124 16.68 -8.65 17.42
N GLN A 125 17.33 -7.61 16.88
CA GLN A 125 17.78 -7.58 15.49
C GLN A 125 18.80 -8.66 15.08
N PRO A 126 19.63 -9.28 15.94
CA PRO A 126 20.44 -10.41 15.47
C PRO A 126 19.63 -11.71 15.28
N GLY A 127 18.69 -11.99 16.19
CA GLY A 127 17.93 -13.26 16.22
C GLY A 127 16.62 -13.21 15.42
N ASN A 128 15.87 -12.11 15.53
CA ASN A 128 14.63 -11.93 14.78
C ASN A 128 14.89 -11.51 13.34
N ARG A 129 16.04 -10.94 12.99
CA ARG A 129 16.37 -10.68 11.58
C ARG A 129 16.43 -11.97 10.78
N LYS A 130 16.84 -13.09 11.37
CA LYS A 130 16.75 -14.39 10.71
C LYS A 130 15.29 -14.81 10.47
N CYS A 131 14.42 -14.75 11.49
CA CYS A 131 12.99 -15.02 11.33
C CYS A 131 12.30 -14.04 10.36
N TRP A 132 12.71 -12.77 10.35
CA TRP A 132 12.14 -11.74 9.48
C TRP A 132 12.66 -11.85 8.05
N ASP A 133 13.94 -12.15 7.86
CA ASP A 133 14.54 -12.43 6.55
C ASP A 133 13.90 -13.71 5.98
N GLU A 134 13.76 -14.76 6.79
CA GLU A 134 13.03 -15.98 6.45
C GLU A 134 11.55 -15.70 6.17
N TRP A 135 10.89 -14.83 6.93
CA TRP A 135 9.51 -14.42 6.68
C TRP A 135 9.39 -13.58 5.41
N VAL A 136 10.31 -12.67 5.11
CA VAL A 136 10.34 -11.89 3.85
C VAL A 136 10.61 -12.79 2.65
N ILE A 137 11.49 -13.79 2.80
CA ILE A 137 11.75 -14.81 1.78
C ILE A 137 10.51 -15.71 1.59
N ALA A 138 9.86 -16.14 2.68
CA ALA A 138 8.70 -17.03 2.68
C ALA A 138 7.39 -16.33 2.29
N SER A 139 7.23 -15.05 2.62
CA SER A 139 6.12 -14.18 2.18
C SER A 139 6.32 -13.67 0.76
N GLY A 140 7.42 -14.07 0.12
CA GLY A 140 7.76 -13.68 -1.24
C GLY A 140 8.08 -12.20 -1.32
N GLY A 141 9.34 -11.83 -1.09
CA GLY A 141 9.92 -10.70 -1.80
C GLY A 141 9.60 -10.89 -3.28
N ILE A 142 8.54 -10.21 -3.73
CA ILE A 142 7.64 -10.52 -4.88
C ILE A 142 8.29 -11.50 -5.88
N ALA A 143 8.26 -12.78 -5.54
CA ALA A 143 8.50 -13.86 -6.48
C ALA A 143 7.13 -14.46 -6.72
N VAL A 144 6.75 -14.57 -7.99
CA VAL A 144 5.47 -15.08 -8.47
C VAL A 144 5.29 -16.51 -7.93
N ILE A 145 4.29 -16.78 -7.08
CA ILE A 145 3.99 -18.13 -6.60
C ILE A 145 2.54 -18.51 -6.95
N ASP A 146 2.41 -19.71 -7.52
CA ASP A 146 1.21 -20.38 -8.01
C ASP A 146 0.18 -20.67 -6.89
N ASP A 147 -1.10 -20.47 -7.18
CA ASP A 147 -2.22 -20.21 -6.24
C ASP A 147 -2.56 -21.37 -5.27
N HIS A 148 -1.98 -22.55 -5.42
CA HIS A 148 -2.49 -23.78 -4.79
C HIS A 148 -1.91 -24.14 -3.41
N LYS A 149 -1.04 -23.31 -2.79
CA LYS A 149 -0.29 -23.72 -1.59
C LYS A 149 -0.25 -22.73 -0.41
N MET A 150 -1.14 -21.74 -0.35
CA MET A 150 -1.17 -20.84 0.82
C MET A 150 -1.92 -21.45 2.01
N LYS A 151 -1.17 -21.90 3.03
CA LYS A 151 -1.64 -21.96 4.43
C LYS A 151 -0.61 -21.23 5.29
N ILE A 152 -1.03 -20.17 5.98
CA ILE A 152 -0.20 -19.42 6.92
C ILE A 152 -0.31 -20.10 8.28
N PRO A 153 0.77 -20.73 8.82
CA PRO A 153 0.75 -21.20 10.19
C PRO A 153 0.89 -20.03 11.15
N LEU A 154 -0.06 -19.89 12.06
CA LEU A 154 0.00 -18.95 13.20
C LEU A 154 0.41 -19.73 14.45
N SER A 155 1.68 -19.67 14.83
CA SER A 155 2.10 -19.96 16.20
C SER A 155 3.38 -19.21 16.54
N CYS A 156 3.36 -18.52 17.69
CA CYS A 156 4.52 -17.93 18.34
C CYS A 156 5.48 -19.00 18.87
#